data_AF-A0AAU6ZQD3-F1
#
_entry.id   AF-A0AAU6ZQD3-F1
#
_cell.length_a   1.000
_cell.length_b   1.000
_cell.length_c   1.000
_cell.angle_alpha   90.00
_cell.angle_beta   90.00
_cell.angle_gamma   90.00
#
_symmetry.space_group_name_H-M   'P 1'
#
loop_
_entity.id
_entity.type
_entity.pdbx_description
1 polymer ?
#
loop_
_entity_poly.entity_id
_entity_poly.type
_entity_poly.pdbx_seq_one_letter_code
_entity_poly.pdbx_strand_id
1 'polypeptide(L)'
;MRPKQDSNAFARMMAQTDADNKHPKPDDGQIMELPANEQPLVRVSEIYGRAIKYTRTYGLVEWVDDQRVYHVQWFPAGQVKRVDRDSWRGRQL
;
A
#
# COMPACT_ATOMS: atom_id res chain seq x y z
N MET A 1 -23.04 9.46 18.35
CA MET A 1 -22.09 8.34 18.29
C MET A 1 -21.71 8.10 16.83
N ARG A 2 -20.49 8.46 16.40
CA ARG A 2 -19.72 7.94 15.23
C ARG A 2 -18.35 8.63 15.20
N PRO A 3 -17.27 8.00 15.73
CA PRO A 3 -15.91 8.56 15.62
C PRO A 3 -14.85 7.60 15.02
N LYS A 4 -15.22 6.38 14.61
CA LYS A 4 -14.23 5.36 14.22
C LYS A 4 -13.72 5.49 12.78
N GLN A 5 -14.55 5.93 11.84
CA GLN A 5 -14.16 6.06 10.42
C GLN A 5 -13.12 7.17 10.21
N ASP A 6 -13.32 8.32 10.83
CA ASP A 6 -12.39 9.46 10.71
C ASP A 6 -11.03 9.14 11.33
N SER A 7 -11.03 8.39 12.44
CA SER A 7 -9.81 7.93 13.10
C SER A 7 -9.01 6.95 12.24
N ASN A 8 -9.66 6.02 11.55
CA ASN A 8 -8.98 5.05 10.69
C ASN A 8 -8.41 5.70 9.42
N ALA A 9 -9.16 6.62 8.80
CA ALA A 9 -8.68 7.37 7.64
C ALA A 9 -7.45 8.22 8.01
N PHE A 10 -7.49 8.89 9.16
CA PHE A 10 -6.35 9.66 9.67
C PHE A 10 -5.14 8.78 9.97
N ALA A 11 -5.34 7.61 10.61
CA ALA A 11 -4.25 6.68 10.90
C ALA A 11 -3.58 6.16 9.61
N ARG A 12 -4.37 5.84 8.57
CA ARG A 12 -3.85 5.44 7.26
C ARG A 12 -3.05 6.57 6.60
N MET A 13 -3.56 7.79 6.65
CA MET A 13 -2.86 8.97 6.12
C MET A 13 -1.51 9.17 6.82
N MET A 14 -1.47 9.11 8.15
CA MET A 14 -0.25 9.24 8.92
C MET A 14 0.77 8.13 8.59
N ALA A 15 0.31 6.89 8.45
CA ALA A 15 1.18 5.77 8.08
C ALA A 15 1.74 5.91 6.65
N GLN A 16 0.95 6.42 5.70
CA GLN A 16 1.44 6.71 4.35
C GLN A 16 2.47 7.84 4.35
N THR A 17 2.22 8.92 5.09
CA THR A 17 3.20 10.02 5.25
C THR A 17 4.49 9.54 5.89
N ASP A 18 4.42 8.69 6.92
CA ASP A 18 5.61 8.08 7.53
C ASP A 18 6.36 7.18 6.54
N ALA A 19 5.64 6.39 5.74
CA ALA A 19 6.26 5.57 4.69
C ALA A 19 6.93 6.41 3.59
N ASP A 20 6.33 7.54 3.19
CA ASP A 20 6.92 8.47 2.23
C ASP A 20 8.27 9.02 2.75
N ASN A 21 8.33 9.39 4.04
CA ASN A 21 9.56 9.85 4.69
C ASN A 21 10.62 8.74 4.85
N LYS A 22 10.21 7.48 4.83
CA LYS A 22 11.06 6.29 4.98
C LYS A 22 11.29 5.57 3.64
N HIS A 23 11.16 6.26 2.51
CA HIS A 23 11.43 5.66 1.21
C HIS A 23 12.84 5.01 1.20
N PRO A 24 12.99 3.72 0.83
CA PRO A 24 14.28 3.02 0.90
C PRO A 24 15.39 3.66 0.07
N LYS A 25 15.01 4.46 -0.91
CA LYS A 25 15.91 5.17 -1.83
C LYS A 25 15.41 6.60 -2.12
N PRO A 26 15.81 7.60 -1.32
CA PRO A 26 15.25 8.96 -1.42
C PRO A 26 15.46 9.67 -2.77
N ASP A 27 16.46 9.25 -3.55
CA ASP A 27 16.81 9.78 -4.87
C ASP A 27 16.17 9.00 -6.03
N ASP A 28 15.20 8.11 -5.76
CA ASP A 28 14.57 7.26 -6.77
C ASP A 28 13.54 7.98 -7.67
N GLY A 29 13.48 9.30 -7.56
CA GLY A 29 12.56 10.17 -8.30
C GLY A 29 11.35 10.60 -7.47
N GLN A 30 10.42 11.28 -8.14
CA GLN A 30 9.19 11.77 -7.51
C GLN A 30 8.28 10.60 -7.13
N ILE A 31 7.69 10.68 -5.93
CA ILE A 31 6.61 9.78 -5.51
C ILE A 31 5.34 10.15 -6.28
N MET A 32 4.82 9.18 -7.02
CA MET A 32 3.59 9.30 -7.81
C MET A 32 2.46 8.57 -7.11
N GLU A 33 1.34 9.24 -6.88
CA GLU A 33 0.14 8.63 -6.29
C GLU A 33 -0.75 8.01 -7.38
N LEU A 34 -1.28 6.81 -7.12
CA LEU A 34 -2.24 6.17 -7.99
C LEU A 34 -3.66 6.62 -7.62
N PRO A 35 -4.48 7.06 -8.59
CA PRO A 35 -5.89 7.34 -8.36
C PRO A 35 -6.62 6.14 -7.73
N ALA A 36 -7.55 6.38 -6.79
CA ALA A 36 -8.19 5.31 -6.02
C ALA A 36 -8.87 4.21 -6.87
N ASN A 37 -9.38 4.58 -8.04
CA ASN A 37 -10.00 3.69 -9.04
C ASN A 37 -8.98 2.90 -9.88
N GLU A 38 -7.70 3.29 -9.86
CA GLU A 38 -6.63 2.69 -10.65
C GLU A 38 -5.65 1.87 -9.79
N GLN A 39 -5.77 1.94 -8.47
CA GLN A 39 -4.94 1.20 -7.52
C GLN A 39 -5.14 -0.32 -7.66
N PRO A 40 -4.15 -1.05 -8.22
CA PRO A 40 -4.32 -2.46 -8.53
C PRO A 40 -4.17 -3.34 -7.29
N LEU A 41 -4.83 -4.50 -7.29
CA LEU A 41 -4.53 -5.58 -6.36
C LEU A 41 -3.17 -6.17 -6.72
N VAL A 42 -2.33 -6.37 -5.71
CA VAL A 42 -0.97 -6.85 -5.89
C VAL A 42 -0.62 -7.94 -4.88
N ARG A 43 0.38 -8.74 -5.25
CA ARG A 43 1.04 -9.72 -4.41
C ARG A 43 2.54 -9.42 -4.36
N VAL A 44 3.11 -9.47 -3.16
CA VAL A 44 4.56 -9.42 -2.91
C VAL A 44 4.92 -10.59 -1.99
N SER A 45 5.60 -11.61 -2.50
CA SER A 45 5.78 -12.88 -1.76
C SER A 45 4.42 -13.40 -1.27
N GLU A 46 4.20 -13.61 0.02
CA GLU A 46 2.92 -14.06 0.59
C GLU A 46 1.95 -12.91 0.96
N ILE A 47 2.35 -11.65 0.76
CA ILE A 47 1.53 -10.48 1.07
C ILE A 47 0.59 -10.17 -0.09
N TYR A 48 -0.70 -10.05 0.18
CA TYR A 48 -1.70 -9.58 -0.76
C TYR A 48 -2.24 -8.22 -0.31
N GLY A 49 -2.10 -7.22 -1.17
CA GLY A 49 -2.43 -5.84 -0.85
C GLY A 49 -2.90 -5.05 -2.06
N ARG A 50 -2.78 -3.73 -1.95
CA ARG A 50 -3.11 -2.75 -2.98
C ARG A 50 -1.92 -1.82 -3.18
N ALA A 51 -1.50 -1.62 -4.43
CA ALA A 51 -0.47 -0.63 -4.72
C ALA A 51 -1.11 0.77 -4.77
N ILE A 52 -0.54 1.73 -4.04
CA ILE A 52 -1.12 3.07 -3.85
C ILE A 52 -0.21 4.20 -4.34
N LYS A 53 1.11 4.00 -4.33
CA LYS A 53 2.09 4.96 -4.83
C LYS A 53 3.23 4.21 -5.52
N TYR A 54 4.03 4.91 -6.31
CA TYR A 54 5.24 4.36 -6.91
C TYR A 54 6.30 5.43 -7.15
N THR A 55 7.56 5.00 -7.20
CA THR A 55 8.69 5.75 -7.75
C THR A 55 9.22 4.99 -8.97
N ARG A 56 10.40 5.38 -9.47
CA ARG A 56 11.01 4.70 -10.62
C ARG A 56 11.24 3.21 -10.41
N THR A 57 11.66 2.80 -9.21
CA THR A 57 12.07 1.42 -8.92
C THR A 57 11.35 0.79 -7.73
N TYR A 58 10.45 1.51 -7.05
CA TYR A 58 9.67 0.99 -5.92
C TYR A 58 8.17 1.24 -6.08
N GLY A 59 7.37 0.35 -5.48
CA GLY A 59 5.92 0.52 -5.31
C GLY A 59 5.55 0.49 -3.82
N LEU A 60 4.70 1.41 -3.39
CA LEU A 60 4.14 1.43 -2.05
C LEU A 60 2.86 0.59 -2.03
N VAL A 61 2.85 -0.42 -1.17
CA VAL A 61 1.73 -1.35 -1.02
C VAL A 61 1.13 -1.20 0.36
N GLU A 62 -0.19 -1.09 0.44
CA GLU A 62 -0.95 -1.18 1.68
C GLU A 62 -1.68 -2.52 1.77
N TRP A 63 -1.77 -3.08 2.97
CA TRP A 63 -2.50 -4.33 3.23
C TRP A 63 -2.93 -4.42 4.69
N VAL A 64 -3.81 -5.39 4.97
CA VAL A 64 -4.17 -5.80 6.33
C VAL A 64 -3.78 -7.26 6.50
N ASP A 65 -3.09 -7.57 7.59
CA ASP A 65 -2.69 -8.94 7.91
C ASP A 65 -3.81 -9.74 8.61
N ASP A 66 -3.51 -10.99 8.96
CA ASP A 66 -4.46 -11.88 9.65
C ASP A 66 -4.83 -11.41 11.07
N GLN A 67 -4.00 -10.58 11.69
CA GLN A 67 -4.26 -9.95 12.99
C GLN A 67 -5.08 -8.66 12.87
N ARG A 68 -5.55 -8.31 11.66
CA ARG A 68 -6.26 -7.07 11.35
C ARG A 68 -5.41 -5.82 11.56
N VAL A 69 -4.09 -5.94 11.50
CA VAL A 69 -3.17 -4.81 11.57
C VAL A 69 -2.97 -4.25 10.16
N TYR A 70 -3.10 -2.93 10.03
CA TYR A 70 -2.84 -2.20 8.79
C TYR A 70 -1.33 -1.98 8.62
N HIS A 71 -0.84 -2.28 7.43
CA HIS A 71 0.55 -2.12 7.04
C HIS A 71 0.65 -1.32 5.75
N VAL A 72 1.76 -0.60 5.62
CA VAL A 72 2.12 0.11 4.40
C VAL A 72 3.64 0.09 4.24
N GLN A 73 4.12 -0.36 3.09
CA GLN A 73 5.55 -0.55 2.88
C GLN A 73 5.95 -0.41 1.41
N TRP A 74 7.16 0.10 1.20
CA TRP A 74 7.82 0.16 -0.10
C TRP A 74 8.46 -1.17 -0.45
N PHE A 75 8.19 -1.67 -1.64
CA PHE A 75 8.80 -2.86 -2.21
C PHE A 75 9.48 -2.54 -3.54
N PRO A 76 10.62 -3.17 -3.87
CA PRO A 76 11.17 -3.09 -5.22
C PRO A 76 10.11 -3.47 -6.26
N ALA A 77 9.92 -2.63 -7.27
CA ALA A 77 8.83 -2.78 -8.24
C ALA A 77 8.84 -4.15 -8.95
N GLY A 78 10.03 -4.74 -9.15
CA GLY A 78 10.16 -6.08 -9.71
C GLY A 78 9.52 -7.20 -8.87
N GLN A 79 9.36 -6.99 -7.56
CA GLN A 79 8.71 -7.93 -6.63
C GLN A 79 7.19 -7.75 -6.57
N VAL A 80 6.67 -6.60 -6.97
CA VAL A 80 5.23 -6.29 -6.95
C VAL A 80 4.56 -6.88 -8.17
N LYS A 81 3.75 -7.93 -7.98
CA LYS A 81 3.00 -8.58 -9.06
C LYS A 81 1.54 -8.20 -8.99
N ARG A 82 0.96 -7.72 -10.08
CA ARG A 82 -0.49 -7.50 -10.17
C ARG A 82 -1.20 -8.86 -10.12
N VAL A 83 -2.33 -8.89 -9.44
CA VAL A 83 -3.20 -10.07 -9.38
C VAL A 83 -4.63 -9.64 -9.72
N ASP A 84 -5.37 -10.55 -10.36
CA ASP A 84 -6.80 -10.38 -10.55
C ASP A 84 -7.58 -10.60 -9.23
N ARG A 85 -8.88 -10.32 -9.27
CA ARG A 85 -9.75 -10.44 -8.10
C ARG A 85 -9.93 -11.89 -7.65
N ASP A 86 -9.90 -12.84 -8.58
CA ASP A 86 -10.18 -14.26 -8.32
C ASP A 86 -8.98 -14.97 -7.66
N SER A 87 -7.78 -14.48 -7.93
CA SER A 87 -6.51 -14.95 -7.37
C SER A 87 -6.11 -14.19 -6.11
N TRP A 88 -6.77 -13.08 -5.79
CA TRP A 88 -6.48 -12.30 -4.61
C TRP A 88 -6.94 -13.02 -3.33
N ARG A 89 -6.05 -13.05 -2.33
CA ARG A 89 -6.26 -13.74 -1.04
C ARG A 89 -6.02 -12.82 0.17
N GLY A 90 -5.93 -11.52 -0.06
CA GLY A 90 -5.72 -10.54 1.01
C GLY A 90 -6.96 -10.30 1.86
N ARG A 91 -6.78 -9.51 2.93
CA ARG A 91 -7.89 -9.03 3.75
C ARG A 91 -8.39 -7.69 3.21
N GLN A 92 -9.70 -7.47 3.31
CA GLN A 92 -10.30 -6.20 2.95
C GLN A 92 -9.81 -5.11 3.92
N LEU A 93 -9.35 -3.98 3.34
CA LEU A 93 -8.97 -2.75 4.03
C LEU A 93 -10.16 -2.05 4.67
#